data_AF-A0A8K0KSK6-F1
#
_entry.id   AF-A0A8K0KSK6-F1
#
_cell.length_a   1.000
_cell.length_b   1.000
_cell.length_c   1.000
_cell.angle_alpha   90.00
_cell.angle_beta   90.00
_cell.angle_gamma   90.00
#
_symmetry.space_group_name_H-M   'P 1'
#
loop_
_entity.id
_entity.type
_entity.pdbx_description
1 polymer ?
#
loop_
_entity_poly.entity_id
_entity_poly.type
_entity_poly.pdbx_seq_one_letter_code
_entity_poly.pdbx_strand_id
1 'polypeptide(L)'
;MITLYPYLLNKPKARHENILIILPSQPLLLDWMKPYSKIVPSPYEINLANYREFALKTAEIFVTIYTWYFMPPTLHKVLIHGASIIGAAPLPIGMFSEEAQESRNKDCRRFREKASRTDGNTDLVHHLLITSDPIITSVRRSPKTTGRSIPDEVLNLFSAPKLNYRNTNF
;
A
#
# COMPACT_ATOMS: atom_id res chain seq x y z
N MET A 1 4.25 25.78 8.13
CA MET A 1 3.65 26.51 9.27
C MET A 1 2.24 26.94 8.86
N ILE A 2 1.24 26.06 9.05
CA ILE A 2 -0.20 26.39 9.00
C ILE A 2 -0.85 25.59 10.14
N THR A 3 -1.69 26.28 10.88
CA THR A 3 -2.08 26.10 12.27
C THR A 3 -3.28 25.16 12.46
N LEU A 4 -3.05 23.88 12.80
CA LEU A 4 -4.09 22.98 13.32
C LEU A 4 -3.75 22.38 14.70
N TYR A 5 -2.59 22.75 15.26
CA TYR A 5 -2.07 22.19 16.52
C TYR A 5 -2.77 22.58 17.84
N PRO A 6 -3.58 23.66 17.99
CA PRO A 6 -4.10 24.00 19.32
C PRO A 6 -5.37 23.23 19.72
N TYR A 7 -6.07 22.55 18.80
CA TYR A 7 -7.32 21.85 19.14
C TYR A 7 -7.13 20.42 19.68
N LEU A 8 -5.92 19.87 19.57
CA LEU A 8 -5.62 18.47 19.91
C LEU A 8 -5.08 18.26 21.33
N LEU A 9 -4.77 19.32 22.07
CA LEU A 9 -4.08 19.26 23.37
C LEU A 9 -4.98 19.41 24.60
N ASN A 10 -6.27 19.68 24.44
CA ASN A 10 -7.15 20.11 25.53
C ASN A 10 -8.37 19.19 25.74
N LYS A 11 -8.17 17.86 25.77
CA LYS A 11 -9.19 16.92 26.25
C LYS A 11 -8.69 16.12 27.45
N PRO A 12 -9.53 15.95 28.50
CA PRO A 12 -9.11 15.31 29.74
C PRO A 12 -8.70 13.86 29.50
N LYS A 13 -7.54 13.49 30.07
CA LYS A 13 -6.99 12.14 30.07
C LYS A 13 -7.97 11.21 30.80
N ALA A 14 -8.73 10.41 30.08
CA ALA A 14 -9.61 9.41 30.67
C ALA A 14 -8.75 8.38 31.42
N ARG A 15 -9.04 8.19 32.72
CA ARG A 15 -8.32 7.25 33.59
C ARG A 15 -8.57 5.81 33.15
N HIS A 16 -7.54 4.98 33.31
CA HIS A 16 -7.39 3.61 32.80
C HIS A 16 -8.38 2.55 33.33
N GLU A 17 -9.44 2.91 34.04
CA GLU A 17 -10.19 1.93 34.84
C GLU A 17 -11.57 1.55 34.29
N ASN A 18 -11.99 2.06 33.12
CA ASN A 18 -13.29 1.73 32.52
C ASN A 18 -13.23 1.46 31.00
N ILE A 19 -12.22 0.74 30.50
CA ILE A 19 -12.07 0.44 29.05
C ILE A 19 -12.73 -0.92 28.67
N LEU A 20 -13.56 -1.50 29.53
CA LEU A 20 -14.14 -2.84 29.29
C LEU A 20 -15.66 -2.89 29.02
N ILE A 21 -16.38 -1.76 28.91
CA ILE A 21 -17.87 -1.80 28.89
C ILE A 21 -18.52 -1.14 27.66
N ILE A 22 -17.77 -0.69 26.65
CA ILE A 22 -18.39 -0.21 25.39
C ILE A 22 -17.72 -0.93 24.24
N LEU A 23 -18.47 -1.15 23.15
CA LEU A 23 -18.06 -1.63 21.82
C LEU A 23 -18.49 -3.05 21.39
N PRO A 24 -19.76 -3.51 21.59
CA PRO A 24 -20.29 -4.61 20.78
C PRO A 24 -20.82 -4.15 19.40
N SER A 25 -20.82 -2.84 19.09
CA SER A 25 -21.50 -2.28 17.91
C SER A 25 -20.74 -1.23 17.10
N GLN A 26 -19.44 -0.99 17.38
CA GLN A 26 -18.62 -0.13 16.53
C GLN A 26 -17.82 -1.00 15.55
N PRO A 27 -17.85 -0.72 14.23
CA PRO A 27 -16.99 -1.41 13.28
C PRO A 27 -15.53 -1.29 13.73
N LEU A 28 -14.86 -2.43 13.84
CA LEU A 28 -13.47 -2.49 14.29
C LEU A 28 -12.62 -1.65 13.33
N LEU A 29 -11.55 -1.02 13.81
CA LEU A 29 -10.56 -0.30 12.98
C LEU A 29 -10.17 -1.09 11.71
N LEU A 30 -10.14 -2.42 11.82
CA LEU A 30 -9.87 -3.33 10.73
C LEU A 30 -10.84 -3.16 9.55
N ASP A 31 -12.14 -2.97 9.80
CA ASP A 31 -13.15 -2.81 8.75
C ASP A 31 -12.93 -1.52 7.96
N TRP A 32 -12.57 -0.44 8.64
CA TRP A 32 -12.24 0.85 8.02
C TRP A 32 -10.95 0.80 7.20
N MET A 33 -10.02 -0.08 7.57
CA MET A 33 -8.74 -0.22 6.87
C MET A 33 -8.79 -1.18 5.68
N LYS A 34 -9.81 -2.05 5.59
CA LYS A 34 -9.97 -3.00 4.47
C LYS A 34 -9.93 -2.33 3.07
N PRO A 35 -10.60 -1.19 2.83
CA PRO A 35 -10.50 -0.48 1.57
C PRO A 35 -9.06 -0.09 1.21
N TYR A 36 -8.32 0.48 2.15
CA TYR A 36 -6.93 0.92 1.93
C TYR A 36 -5.98 -0.24 1.59
N SER A 37 -6.19 -1.41 2.21
CA SER A 37 -5.44 -2.63 1.87
C SER A 37 -5.65 -3.08 0.42
N LYS A 38 -6.72 -2.64 -0.26
CA LYS A 38 -6.97 -2.91 -1.69
C LYS A 38 -6.48 -1.78 -2.58
N ILE A 39 -6.63 -0.53 -2.14
CA ILE A 39 -6.27 0.67 -2.92
C ILE A 39 -4.75 0.78 -3.09
N VAL A 40 -4.00 0.70 -1.98
CA VAL A 40 -2.56 0.98 -1.98
C VAL A 40 -1.75 0.01 -2.86
N PRO A 41 -1.93 -1.32 -2.80
CA PRO A 41 -1.17 -2.24 -3.66
C PRO A 41 -1.70 -2.30 -5.09
N SER A 42 -2.76 -1.57 -5.42
CA SER A 42 -3.33 -1.64 -6.77
C SER A 42 -2.39 -1.00 -7.80
N PRO A 43 -2.28 -1.59 -9.00
CA PRO A 43 -1.51 -1.00 -10.10
C PRO A 43 -2.29 0.08 -10.86
N TYR A 44 -3.44 0.51 -10.36
CA TYR A 44 -4.36 1.40 -11.07
C TYR A 44 -4.17 2.86 -10.64
N GLU A 45 -4.43 3.79 -11.56
CA GLU A 45 -4.47 5.21 -11.23
C GLU A 45 -5.62 5.51 -10.26
N ILE A 46 -5.32 6.25 -9.19
CA ILE A 46 -6.27 6.62 -8.14
C ILE A 46 -6.76 8.04 -8.40
N ASN A 47 -8.08 8.27 -8.29
CA ASN A 47 -8.61 9.61 -8.32
C ASN A 47 -8.23 10.35 -7.03
N LEU A 48 -7.34 11.33 -7.16
CA LEU A 48 -6.77 12.07 -6.04
C LEU A 48 -7.81 12.80 -5.18
N ALA A 49 -8.84 13.37 -5.81
CA ALA A 49 -9.88 14.11 -5.09
C ALA A 49 -10.74 13.17 -4.24
N ASN A 50 -11.21 12.07 -4.86
CA ASN A 50 -12.03 11.07 -4.18
C ASN A 50 -11.25 10.41 -3.04
N TYR A 51 -9.98 10.06 -3.27
CA TYR A 51 -9.12 9.47 -2.25
C TYR A 51 -8.91 10.42 -1.07
N ARG A 52 -8.66 11.72 -1.33
CA ARG A 52 -8.44 12.71 -0.27
C ARG A 52 -9.67 12.86 0.62
N GLU A 53 -10.86 12.94 0.03
CA GLU A 53 -12.11 13.04 0.79
C GLU A 53 -12.34 11.79 1.64
N PHE A 54 -12.14 10.61 1.06
CA PHE A 54 -12.26 9.33 1.75
C PHE A 54 -11.27 9.21 2.94
N ALA A 55 -10.02 9.64 2.72
CA ALA A 55 -8.96 9.64 3.72
C ALA A 55 -9.23 10.58 4.91
N LEU A 56 -9.72 11.79 4.62
CA LEU A 56 -10.07 12.76 5.67
C LEU A 56 -11.26 12.29 6.50
N LYS A 57 -12.33 11.80 5.86
CA LYS A 57 -13.48 11.20 6.56
C LYS A 57 -13.04 10.07 7.50
N THR A 58 -12.16 9.20 7.02
CA THR A 58 -11.61 8.11 7.84
C THR A 58 -10.78 8.63 9.02
N ALA A 59 -9.98 9.68 8.82
CA ALA A 59 -9.17 10.29 9.88
C ALA A 59 -10.03 10.95 10.97
N GLU A 60 -11.10 11.65 10.59
CA GLU A 60 -12.05 12.24 11.54
C GLU A 60 -12.72 11.16 12.40
N ILE A 61 -13.10 10.05 11.78
CA ILE A 61 -13.72 8.92 12.48
C ILE A 61 -12.73 8.25 13.43
N PHE A 62 -11.47 8.10 13.02
CA PHE A 62 -10.42 7.60 13.90
C PHE A 62 -10.25 8.46 15.15
N VAL A 63 -10.19 9.79 15.00
CA VAL A 63 -10.01 10.72 16.12
C VAL A 63 -11.22 10.75 17.05
N THR A 64 -12.43 10.58 16.52
CA THR A 64 -13.66 10.57 17.33
C THR A 64 -13.83 9.27 18.12
N ILE A 65 -13.53 8.12 17.53
CA ILE A 65 -13.66 6.80 18.19
C ILE A 65 -12.48 6.53 19.13
N TYR A 66 -11.26 6.82 18.68
CA TYR A 66 -10.02 6.49 19.38
C TYR A 66 -9.34 7.74 19.96
N THR A 67 -10.09 8.59 20.67
CA THR A 67 -9.57 9.82 21.30
C THR A 67 -8.39 9.59 22.26
N TRP A 68 -8.29 8.39 22.84
CA TRP A 68 -7.26 8.00 23.79
C TRP A 68 -5.97 7.49 23.12
N TYR A 69 -5.99 7.21 21.81
CA TYR A 69 -4.87 6.62 21.09
C TYR A 69 -4.33 7.58 20.03
N PHE A 70 -3.01 7.79 20.04
CA PHE A 70 -2.36 8.60 19.03
C PHE A 70 -2.35 7.85 17.68
N MET A 71 -2.68 8.56 16.60
CA MET A 71 -2.64 8.01 15.26
C MET A 71 -1.21 7.53 14.93
N PRO A 72 -1.01 6.24 14.59
CA PRO A 72 0.31 5.72 14.24
C PRO A 72 0.92 6.49 13.05
N PRO A 73 2.25 6.67 13.00
CA PRO A 73 2.90 7.41 11.92
C PRO A 73 2.60 6.88 10.51
N THR A 74 2.44 5.56 10.37
CA THR A 74 2.07 4.91 9.10
C THR A 74 0.65 5.30 8.69
N LEU A 75 -0.32 5.20 9.61
CA LEU A 75 -1.70 5.59 9.38
C LEU A 75 -1.82 7.09 9.07
N HIS A 76 -1.08 7.93 9.81
CA HIS A 76 -1.03 9.37 9.57
C HIS A 76 -0.49 9.70 8.18
N LYS A 77 0.59 9.03 7.75
CA LYS A 77 1.13 9.19 6.39
C LYS A 77 0.12 8.77 5.33
N VAL A 78 -0.61 7.68 5.52
CA VAL A 78 -1.64 7.22 4.57
C VAL A 78 -2.84 8.18 4.52
N LEU A 79 -3.42 8.54 5.67
CA LEU A 79 -4.65 9.31 5.71
C LEU A 79 -4.44 10.82 5.45
N ILE A 80 -3.37 11.40 6.00
CA ILE A 80 -3.12 12.85 5.92
C ILE A 80 -2.23 13.21 4.74
N HIS A 81 -1.14 12.45 4.53
CA HIS A 81 -0.17 12.73 3.47
C HIS A 81 -0.36 11.87 2.21
N GLY A 82 -1.22 10.84 2.23
CA GLY A 82 -1.31 9.85 1.16
C GLY A 82 -1.69 10.47 -0.17
N ALA A 83 -2.66 11.39 -0.17
CA ALA A 83 -3.05 12.13 -1.37
C ALA A 83 -1.86 12.89 -1.98
N SER A 84 -1.11 13.63 -1.16
CA SER A 84 0.07 14.37 -1.63
C SER A 84 1.16 13.44 -2.19
N ILE A 85 1.37 12.28 -1.57
CA ILE A 85 2.33 11.28 -2.03
C ILE A 85 1.89 10.69 -3.39
N ILE A 86 0.62 10.30 -3.51
CA ILE A 86 0.05 9.74 -4.75
C ILE A 86 0.13 10.77 -5.88
N GLY A 87 -0.19 12.04 -5.61
CA GLY A 87 -0.13 13.10 -6.61
C GLY A 87 1.29 13.49 -7.04
N ALA A 88 2.30 13.23 -6.21
CA ALA A 88 3.71 13.48 -6.54
C ALA A 88 4.38 12.31 -7.27
N ALA A 89 3.81 11.10 -7.18
CA ALA A 89 4.38 9.91 -7.81
C ALA A 89 4.09 9.87 -9.32
N PRO A 90 5.10 9.55 -10.17
CA PRO A 90 4.90 9.50 -11.62
C PRO A 90 4.14 8.24 -12.10
N LEU A 91 4.02 7.22 -11.24
CA LEU A 91 3.35 5.96 -11.51
C LEU A 91 2.40 5.62 -10.35
N PRO A 92 1.40 4.74 -10.56
CA PRO A 92 0.55 4.23 -9.49
C PRO A 92 1.37 3.69 -8.32
N ILE A 93 0.96 4.03 -7.09
CA ILE A 93 1.73 3.72 -5.88
C ILE A 93 1.99 2.22 -5.68
N GLY A 94 1.07 1.36 -6.12
CA GLY A 94 1.25 -0.09 -6.05
C GLY A 94 2.42 -0.61 -6.89
N MET A 95 2.87 0.13 -7.91
CA MET A 95 4.05 -0.24 -8.70
C MET A 95 5.37 0.02 -7.96
N PHE A 96 5.36 0.87 -6.92
CA PHE A 96 6.52 1.15 -6.06
C PHE A 96 6.61 0.20 -4.85
N SER A 97 5.92 -0.95 -4.91
CA SER A 97 5.89 -1.90 -3.79
C SER A 97 7.23 -2.59 -3.56
N GLU A 98 7.68 -2.60 -2.30
CA GLU A 98 8.88 -3.33 -1.85
C GLU A 98 8.67 -4.87 -1.84
N GLU A 99 7.41 -5.33 -1.79
CA GLU A 99 7.07 -6.77 -1.71
C GLU A 99 7.66 -7.58 -2.87
N ALA A 100 7.75 -6.97 -4.06
CA ALA A 100 8.36 -7.61 -5.22
C ALA A 100 9.85 -7.90 -4.99
N GLN A 101 10.58 -6.95 -4.40
CA GLN A 101 12.00 -7.10 -4.08
C GLN A 101 12.21 -8.07 -2.91
N GLU A 102 11.39 -8.02 -1.86
CA GLU A 102 11.49 -8.96 -0.74
C GLU A 102 11.21 -10.41 -1.17
N SER A 103 10.28 -10.62 -2.10
CA SER A 103 10.00 -11.95 -2.65
C SER A 103 11.24 -12.57 -3.31
N ARG A 104 12.09 -11.73 -3.95
CA ARG A 104 13.36 -12.17 -4.55
C ARG A 104 14.36 -12.69 -3.54
N ASN A 105 14.26 -12.34 -2.25
CA ASN A 105 15.15 -12.90 -1.22
C ASN A 105 15.02 -14.43 -1.11
N LYS A 106 13.85 -15.00 -1.45
CA LYS A 106 13.67 -16.46 -1.51
C LYS A 106 14.52 -17.07 -2.62
N ASP A 107 14.54 -16.43 -3.78
CA ASP A 107 15.38 -16.84 -4.91
C ASP A 107 16.87 -16.66 -4.59
N CYS A 108 17.26 -15.56 -3.96
CA CYS A 108 18.64 -15.34 -3.51
C CYS A 108 19.12 -16.44 -2.55
N ARG A 109 18.27 -16.89 -1.61
CA ARG A 109 18.61 -18.01 -0.71
C ARG A 109 18.70 -19.34 -1.45
N ARG A 110 17.92 -19.51 -2.52
CA ARG A 110 17.89 -20.74 -3.34
C ARG A 110 19.10 -20.85 -4.27
N PHE A 111 19.49 -19.76 -4.94
CA PHE A 111 20.62 -19.74 -5.88
C PHE A 111 21.97 -19.69 -5.18
N ARG A 112 22.00 -19.39 -3.87
CA ARG A 112 23.26 -19.30 -3.14
C ARG A 112 23.82 -20.69 -2.86
N GLU A 113 24.80 -21.08 -3.65
CA GLU A 113 25.61 -22.27 -3.42
C GLU A 113 26.85 -21.97 -2.56
N LYS A 114 27.38 -23.00 -1.87
CA LYS A 114 28.54 -22.86 -0.98
C LYS A 114 29.83 -23.01 -1.79
N ALA A 115 30.34 -21.90 -2.29
CA ALA A 115 31.66 -21.78 -2.91
C ALA A 115 32.53 -20.74 -2.17
N SER A 116 33.58 -20.25 -2.83
CA SER A 116 34.30 -19.06 -2.34
C SER A 116 33.37 -17.84 -2.32
N ARG A 117 33.71 -16.82 -1.51
CA ARG A 117 32.86 -15.61 -1.39
C ARG A 117 32.70 -14.88 -2.73
N THR A 118 33.74 -14.86 -3.54
CA THR A 118 33.72 -14.21 -4.86
C THR A 118 32.92 -15.03 -5.83
N ASP A 119 33.16 -16.34 -5.91
CA ASP A 119 32.54 -17.18 -6.93
C ASP A 119 31.04 -17.35 -6.67
N GLY A 120 30.64 -17.53 -5.41
CA GLY A 120 29.23 -17.60 -5.03
C GLY A 120 28.47 -16.29 -5.26
N ASN A 121 29.13 -15.13 -5.13
CA ASN A 121 28.50 -13.85 -5.44
C ASN A 121 28.37 -13.63 -6.95
N THR A 122 29.38 -14.00 -7.73
CA THR A 122 29.36 -13.92 -9.19
C THR A 122 28.24 -14.80 -9.76
N ASP A 123 28.14 -16.04 -9.29
CA ASP A 123 27.10 -16.98 -9.71
C ASP A 123 25.69 -16.51 -9.33
N LEU A 124 25.51 -16.02 -8.09
CA LEU A 124 24.25 -15.44 -7.65
C LEU A 124 23.82 -14.26 -8.54
N VAL A 125 24.75 -13.37 -8.89
CA VAL A 125 24.46 -12.24 -9.80
C VAL A 125 24.09 -12.74 -11.20
N HIS A 126 24.81 -13.72 -11.75
CA HIS A 126 24.46 -14.30 -13.06
C HIS A 126 23.05 -14.90 -13.07
N HIS A 127 22.70 -15.68 -12.03
CA HIS A 127 21.35 -16.22 -11.88
C HIS A 127 20.29 -15.12 -11.79
N LEU A 128 20.53 -14.07 -11.01
CA LEU A 128 19.62 -12.95 -10.90
C LEU A 128 19.43 -12.25 -12.25
N LEU A 129 20.51 -11.97 -12.99
CA LEU A 129 20.46 -11.32 -14.30
C LEU A 129 19.62 -12.12 -15.30
N ILE A 130 19.87 -13.42 -15.44
CA ILE A 130 19.11 -14.30 -16.34
C ILE A 130 17.62 -14.32 -15.99
N THR A 131 17.29 -14.37 -14.70
CA THR A 131 15.88 -14.38 -14.27
C THR A 131 15.18 -13.04 -14.41
N SER A 132 15.93 -11.93 -14.43
CA SER A 132 15.39 -10.57 -14.60
C SER A 132 15.33 -10.12 -16.07
N ASP A 133 15.90 -10.88 -16.99
CA ASP A 133 15.92 -10.54 -18.42
C ASP A 133 14.49 -10.44 -18.98
N PRO A 134 14.08 -9.28 -19.55
CA PRO A 134 12.74 -9.08 -20.08
C PRO A 134 12.37 -10.02 -21.23
N ILE A 135 13.33 -10.36 -22.10
CA ILE A 135 13.12 -11.23 -23.26
C ILE A 135 12.85 -12.65 -22.75
N ILE A 136 13.71 -13.16 -21.86
CA ILE A 136 13.54 -14.49 -21.27
C ILE A 136 12.24 -14.56 -20.47
N THR A 137 11.93 -13.52 -19.70
CA THR A 137 10.71 -13.44 -18.89
C THR A 137 9.46 -13.44 -19.76
N SER A 138 9.48 -12.77 -20.91
CA SER A 138 8.34 -12.71 -21.84
C SER A 138 7.97 -14.07 -22.46
N VAL A 139 8.97 -14.94 -22.67
CA VAL A 139 8.81 -16.27 -23.27
C VAL A 139 8.49 -17.33 -22.20
N ARG A 140 8.82 -17.06 -20.93
CA ARG A 140 8.63 -18.01 -19.83
C ARG A 140 7.15 -18.19 -19.50
N ARG A 141 6.75 -19.43 -19.17
CA ARG A 141 5.41 -19.72 -18.65
C ARG A 141 5.20 -19.03 -17.30
N SER A 142 4.30 -18.07 -17.23
CA SER A 142 3.91 -17.42 -15.98
C SER A 142 2.83 -18.22 -15.25
N PRO A 143 2.88 -18.32 -13.91
CA PRO A 143 1.77 -18.86 -13.12
C PRO A 143 0.50 -18.03 -13.35
N LYS A 144 -0.66 -18.69 -13.40
CA LYS A 144 -1.96 -17.99 -13.44
C LYS A 144 -2.27 -17.45 -12.05
N THR A 145 -2.57 -16.15 -11.96
CA THR A 145 -3.05 -15.53 -10.72
C THR A 145 -4.57 -15.63 -10.63
N THR A 146 -5.10 -16.04 -9.47
CA THR A 146 -6.53 -15.96 -9.20
C THR A 146 -6.88 -14.52 -8.77
N GLY A 147 -7.71 -13.84 -9.55
CA GLY A 147 -8.20 -12.51 -9.21
C GLY A 147 -9.09 -12.55 -7.97
N ARG A 148 -8.87 -11.63 -7.02
CA ARG A 148 -9.80 -11.40 -5.90
C ARG A 148 -10.74 -10.26 -6.26
N SER A 149 -12.02 -10.38 -5.89
CA SER A 149 -12.98 -9.30 -6.09
C SER A 149 -12.58 -8.05 -5.29
N ILE A 150 -12.75 -6.90 -5.93
CA ILE A 150 -12.58 -5.58 -5.32
C ILE A 150 -13.99 -5.07 -5.00
N PRO A 151 -14.26 -4.58 -3.78
CA PRO A 151 -15.57 -4.05 -3.42
C PRO A 151 -15.88 -2.75 -4.20
N ASP A 152 -17.15 -2.53 -4.52
CA ASP A 152 -17.59 -1.41 -5.36
C ASP A 152 -17.23 -0.02 -4.81
N GLU A 153 -17.23 0.12 -3.48
CA GLU A 153 -16.78 1.35 -2.80
C GLU A 153 -15.33 1.71 -3.19
N VAL A 154 -14.46 0.72 -3.29
CA VAL A 154 -13.05 0.90 -3.69
C VAL A 154 -12.94 1.16 -5.19
N LEU A 155 -13.79 0.54 -6.00
CA LEU A 155 -13.80 0.77 -7.45
C LEU A 155 -14.08 2.23 -7.81
N ASN A 156 -14.95 2.91 -7.05
CA ASN A 156 -15.27 4.33 -7.23
C ASN A 156 -14.10 5.28 -6.94
N LEU A 157 -13.02 4.79 -6.30
CA LEU A 157 -11.82 5.57 -6.01
C LEU A 157 -10.79 5.51 -7.13
N PHE A 158 -10.91 4.57 -8.06
CA PHE A 158 -10.02 4.47 -9.22
C PHE A 158 -10.46 5.37 -10.36
N SER A 159 -9.47 5.87 -11.11
CA SER A 159 -9.72 6.53 -12.38
C SER A 159 -10.05 5.48 -13.45
N ALA A 160 -10.95 5.82 -14.37
CA ALA A 160 -11.22 4.97 -15.53
C ALA A 160 -9.92 4.72 -16.33
N PRO A 161 -9.70 3.51 -16.84
CA PRO A 161 -8.51 3.21 -17.61
C PRO A 161 -8.45 4.11 -18.84
N LYS A 162 -7.36 4.88 -18.98
CA LYS A 162 -7.08 5.63 -20.21
C LYS A 162 -6.85 4.60 -21.31
N LEU A 163 -7.75 4.52 -22.29
CA LEU A 163 -7.55 3.70 -23.47
C LEU A 163 -6.34 4.25 -24.24
N ASN A 164 -5.20 3.58 -24.12
CA ASN A 164 -4.07 3.83 -25.00
C ASN A 164 -4.42 3.24 -26.37
N TYR A 165 -4.82 4.09 -27.32
CA TYR A 165 -4.78 3.76 -28.75
C TYR A 165 -3.31 3.61 -29.17
N ARG A 166 -2.71 2.46 -28.85
CA ARG A 166 -1.45 2.06 -29.49
C ARG A 166 -1.80 1.55 -30.88
N ASN A 167 -1.51 2.37 -31.89
CA ASN A 167 -1.46 1.95 -33.29
C ASN A 167 -0.54 0.72 -33.37
N THR A 168 -1.13 -0.45 -33.59
CA THR A 168 -0.42 -1.69 -33.87
C THR A 168 0.06 -1.65 -35.32
N ASN A 169 1.20 -1.01 -35.56
CA ASN A 169 2.04 -1.26 -36.72
C ASN A 169 3.38 -1.79 -36.19
N PHE A 170 3.47 -3.11 -36.07
CA PHE A 170 4.71 -3.87 -36.02
C PHE A 170 4.65 -4.89 -37.16
#